data_AF-A0A1P8WE94-F1
#
_entry.id   AF-A0A1P8WE94-F1
#
_cell.length_a   1.000
_cell.length_b   1.000
_cell.length_c   1.000
_cell.angle_alpha   90.00
_cell.angle_beta   90.00
_cell.angle_gamma   90.00
#
_symmetry.space_group_name_H-M   'P 1'
#
loop_
_entity.id
_entity.type
_entity.pdbx_description
1 polymer ?
#
loop_
_entity_poly.entity_id
_entity_poly.type
_entity_poly.pdbx_seq_one_letter_code
_entity_poly.pdbx_strand_id
1 'polypeptide(L)'
;MRHRNGAFMAKSGGTVRPIMKFSCVCSVCSGVGHIRLITSRFNNANLLSAFTAFRFAHAERLIMGSPSGPDFSKTELIPAIAQDAATGDVLMMAWMNEEAYHETLKTNRAVYFSRSRQKLWRKGEESGNVQELKAIYFDCDADTLLLKVNQIGGAACHEGYRSCFFRKIDPATGQFSIEGERVFDPAEVYKK
;
A
#
# COMPACT_ATOMS: atom_id res chain seq x y z
N MET A 1 5.94 -68.35 -13.96
CA MET A 1 7.38 -68.28 -14.25
C MET A 1 7.83 -66.84 -13.99
N ARG A 2 8.34 -66.52 -12.79
CA ARG A 2 9.76 -66.46 -12.37
C ARG A 2 10.67 -65.68 -13.34
N HIS A 3 11.19 -64.53 -12.87
CA HIS A 3 12.59 -64.03 -12.85
C HIS A 3 12.54 -62.54 -12.41
N ARG A 4 12.83 -62.12 -11.16
CA ARG A 4 14.07 -62.02 -10.33
C ARG A 4 15.21 -61.11 -10.86
N ASN A 5 15.58 -60.19 -9.97
CA ASN A 5 16.86 -59.47 -9.75
C ASN A 5 17.03 -58.12 -10.48
N GLY A 6 17.53 -57.03 -9.86
CA GLY A 6 18.32 -56.96 -8.64
C GLY A 6 18.29 -55.58 -7.95
N ALA A 7 18.70 -55.62 -6.68
CA ALA A 7 18.94 -54.48 -5.81
C ALA A 7 20.25 -53.77 -6.16
N PHE A 8 20.32 -52.47 -5.90
CA PHE A 8 21.58 -51.81 -5.57
C PHE A 8 21.40 -50.96 -4.32
N MET A 9 22.09 -51.35 -3.26
CA MET A 9 22.31 -50.53 -2.09
C MET A 9 23.36 -49.46 -2.42
N ALA A 10 23.19 -48.24 -1.91
CA ALA A 10 24.30 -47.35 -1.62
C ALA A 10 24.04 -46.65 -0.28
N LYS A 11 24.75 -47.10 0.75
CA LYS A 11 25.03 -46.35 1.98
C LYS A 11 26.20 -45.41 1.70
N SER A 12 26.10 -44.17 2.17
CA SER A 12 27.16 -43.25 2.65
C SER A 12 26.63 -41.83 2.46
N GLY A 13 26.85 -40.84 3.30
CA GLY A 13 27.63 -40.68 4.52
C GLY A 13 27.42 -39.21 4.88
N GLY A 14 27.06 -38.92 6.12
CA GLY A 14 26.80 -37.55 6.56
C GLY A 14 28.07 -36.71 6.52
N THR A 15 27.95 -35.46 6.08
CA THR A 15 28.86 -34.39 6.49
C THR A 15 28.09 -33.08 6.53
N VAL A 16 27.91 -32.58 7.74
CA VAL A 16 27.30 -31.27 8.05
C VAL A 16 28.22 -30.18 7.51
N ARG A 17 27.72 -29.31 6.62
CA ARG A 17 28.46 -28.13 6.15
C ARG A 17 28.20 -26.94 7.08
N PRO A 18 29.22 -26.11 7.39
CA PRO A 18 29.11 -25.06 8.38
C PRO A 18 28.34 -23.84 7.83
N ILE A 19 27.63 -23.19 8.76
CA ILE A 19 26.92 -21.92 8.59
C ILE A 19 27.96 -20.82 8.37
N MET A 20 27.92 -20.15 7.21
CA MET A 20 28.70 -18.92 6.98
C MET A 20 28.21 -17.83 7.93
N LYS A 21 29.06 -17.42 8.86
CA LYS A 21 28.94 -16.18 9.61
C LYS A 21 29.35 -15.03 8.69
N PHE A 22 28.40 -14.16 8.33
CA PHE A 22 28.72 -12.84 7.79
C PHE A 22 29.29 -11.98 8.92
N SER A 23 30.60 -11.71 8.87
CA SER A 23 31.25 -10.66 9.65
C SER A 23 31.20 -9.38 8.81
N CYS A 24 30.42 -8.40 9.27
CA CYS A 24 30.45 -7.05 8.74
C CYS A 24 31.69 -6.35 9.33
N VAL A 25 32.72 -6.16 8.51
CA VAL A 25 33.90 -5.34 8.86
C VAL A 25 33.56 -3.89 8.54
N CYS A 26 33.14 -3.14 9.56
CA CYS A 26 33.05 -1.68 9.47
C CYS A 26 34.46 -1.11 9.70
N SER A 27 35.11 -0.70 8.61
CA SER A 27 36.36 0.07 8.66
C SER A 27 36.03 1.47 9.16
N VAL A 28 36.38 1.77 10.41
CA VAL A 28 36.32 3.13 10.96
C VAL A 28 37.72 3.72 10.93
N CYS A 29 37.81 4.87 10.27
CA CYS A 29 38.99 5.69 10.08
C CYS A 29 39.80 5.94 11.37
N SER A 30 41.11 5.90 11.18
CA SER A 30 42.19 6.27 12.08
C SER A 30 42.02 7.65 12.70
N GLY A 31 42.18 7.73 14.02
CA GLY A 31 42.25 8.98 14.78
C GLY A 31 42.71 8.71 16.21
N VAL A 32 44.02 8.50 16.39
CA VAL A 32 44.64 8.27 17.71
C VAL A 32 44.69 9.59 18.48
N GLY A 33 43.64 9.86 19.25
CA GLY A 33 43.63 10.86 20.32
C GLY A 33 43.82 10.17 21.66
N HIS A 34 44.95 10.43 22.32
CA HIS A 34 45.26 9.90 23.64
C HIS A 34 44.28 10.44 24.70
N ILE A 35 43.26 9.68 25.06
CA ILE A 35 42.44 9.95 26.25
C ILE A 35 43.08 9.23 27.42
N ARG A 36 43.73 10.00 28.31
CA ARG A 36 44.08 9.53 29.66
C ARG A 36 42.78 9.20 30.39
N LEU A 37 42.51 7.92 30.66
CA LEU A 37 41.49 7.52 31.62
C LEU A 37 41.91 7.97 33.01
N ILE A 38 41.34 9.08 33.47
CA ILE A 38 41.23 9.36 34.90
C ILE A 38 40.18 8.38 35.42
N THR A 39 40.62 7.34 36.14
CA THR A 39 39.71 6.46 36.87
C THR A 39 39.20 7.21 38.12
N SER A 40 38.28 8.14 37.93
CA SER A 40 37.45 8.64 39.03
C SER A 40 36.38 7.57 39.30
N ARG A 41 36.41 7.00 40.51
CA ARG A 41 35.36 6.12 41.02
C ARG A 41 34.00 6.79 40.85
N PHE A 42 33.19 6.35 39.88
CA PHE A 42 31.80 6.75 39.79
C PHE A 42 30.96 5.76 40.60
N ASN A 43 30.26 6.30 41.60
CA ASN A 43 29.33 5.57 42.42
C ASN A 43 28.16 5.05 41.58
N ASN A 44 27.79 3.83 41.91
CA ASN A 44 26.83 2.98 41.24
C ASN A 44 25.39 3.43 41.55
N ALA A 45 24.83 4.38 40.80
CA ALA A 45 23.39 4.66 40.72
C ALA A 45 23.05 5.71 39.64
N ASN A 46 23.37 5.49 38.36
CA ASN A 46 22.72 6.28 37.29
C ASN A 46 22.87 5.76 35.85
N LEU A 47 23.08 4.45 35.66
CA LEU A 47 23.21 3.87 34.31
C LEU A 47 21.88 3.33 33.73
N LEU A 48 20.81 3.25 34.54
CA LEU A 48 19.48 2.85 34.05
C LEU A 48 18.64 4.00 33.47
N SER A 49 18.98 5.28 33.75
CA SER A 49 18.18 6.42 33.27
C SER A 49 18.59 6.92 31.89
N ALA A 50 19.86 6.74 31.49
CA ALA A 50 20.37 7.27 30.21
C ALA A 50 19.94 6.45 28.98
N PHE A 51 19.77 5.13 29.10
CA PHE A 51 19.27 4.29 28.00
C PHE A 51 17.75 4.40 27.78
N THR A 52 17.02 4.74 28.84
CA THR A 52 15.55 4.89 28.79
C THR A 52 15.18 6.24 28.16
N ALA A 53 15.92 7.32 28.44
CA ALA A 53 15.64 8.65 27.89
C ALA A 53 15.80 8.75 26.35
N PHE A 54 16.73 8.01 25.76
CA PHE A 54 16.98 8.10 24.31
C PHE A 54 15.93 7.37 23.45
N ARG A 55 15.24 6.36 24.00
CA ARG A 55 14.13 5.69 23.31
C ARG A 55 12.80 6.43 23.39
N PHE A 56 12.60 7.25 24.44
CA PHE A 56 11.36 8.01 24.61
C PHE A 56 11.30 9.25 23.69
N ALA A 57 12.42 9.93 23.44
CA ALA A 57 12.44 11.15 22.62
C ALA A 57 12.09 10.94 21.13
N HIS A 58 12.31 9.73 20.57
CA HIS A 58 11.99 9.45 19.17
C HIS A 58 10.51 9.14 18.93
N ALA A 59 9.83 8.51 19.89
CA ALA A 59 8.41 8.16 19.78
C ALA A 59 7.49 9.38 19.95
N GLU A 60 7.89 10.33 20.80
CA GLU A 60 7.11 11.55 21.09
C GLU A 60 7.15 12.56 19.92
N ARG A 61 8.24 12.58 19.14
CA ARG A 61 8.39 13.46 17.96
C ARG A 61 7.48 13.09 16.78
N LEU A 62 6.99 11.85 16.71
CA LEU A 62 6.14 11.36 15.62
C LEU A 62 4.68 11.81 15.75
N ILE A 63 4.20 12.07 16.97
CA ILE A 63 2.78 12.35 17.22
C ILE A 63 2.45 13.84 17.04
N MET A 64 3.43 14.75 17.24
CA MET A 64 3.19 16.20 17.20
C MET A 64 3.21 16.82 15.78
N GLY A 65 3.41 16.02 14.73
CA GLY A 65 3.48 16.49 13.34
C GLY A 65 2.74 15.65 12.30
N SER A 66 1.91 14.68 12.74
CA SER A 66 1.17 13.83 11.80
C SER A 66 -0.07 14.57 11.28
N PRO A 67 -0.34 14.55 9.96
CA PRO A 67 -1.56 15.14 9.40
C PRO A 67 -2.81 14.47 10.00
N SER A 68 -3.83 15.28 10.30
CA SER A 68 -5.11 14.82 10.87
C SER A 68 -6.16 14.44 9.81
N GLY A 69 -5.77 14.44 8.54
CA GLY A 69 -6.62 14.18 7.38
C GLY A 69 -5.93 14.57 6.08
N PRO A 70 -6.61 14.42 4.92
CA PRO A 70 -6.06 14.82 3.62
C PRO A 70 -5.75 16.32 3.56
N ASP A 71 -4.64 16.68 2.92
CA ASP A 71 -4.13 18.03 2.83
C ASP A 71 -4.40 18.65 1.44
N PHE A 72 -5.56 19.28 1.30
CA PHE A 72 -5.95 20.00 0.08
C PHE A 72 -5.20 21.33 -0.13
N SER A 73 -4.36 21.77 0.82
CA SER A 73 -3.56 22.99 0.67
C SER A 73 -2.33 22.77 -0.22
N LYS A 74 -1.80 21.54 -0.24
CA LYS A 74 -0.70 21.13 -1.14
C LYS A 74 -1.17 21.03 -2.58
N THR A 75 -2.38 20.52 -2.78
CA THR A 75 -2.99 20.31 -4.10
C THR A 75 -4.49 20.48 -4.02
N GLU A 76 -5.07 21.26 -4.93
CA GLU A 76 -6.54 21.42 -5.03
C GLU A 76 -7.26 20.10 -5.37
N LEU A 77 -6.53 19.14 -5.96
CA LEU A 77 -7.02 17.83 -6.35
C LEU A 77 -6.10 16.74 -5.85
N ILE A 78 -6.67 15.82 -5.07
CA ILE A 78 -6.00 14.66 -4.53
C ILE A 78 -6.42 13.41 -5.32
N PRO A 79 -5.50 12.50 -5.69
CA PRO A 79 -5.86 11.19 -6.22
C PRO A 79 -6.61 10.37 -5.15
N ALA A 80 -7.70 9.75 -5.58
CA ALA A 80 -8.52 8.85 -4.80
C ALA A 80 -8.61 7.49 -5.48
N ILE A 81 -8.06 6.48 -4.83
CA ILE A 81 -8.05 5.09 -5.28
C ILE A 81 -9.26 4.39 -4.67
N ALA A 82 -10.16 3.89 -5.50
CA ALA A 82 -11.26 3.04 -5.06
C ALA A 82 -10.83 1.58 -5.08
N GLN A 83 -10.95 0.91 -3.95
CA GLN A 83 -10.63 -0.51 -3.77
C GLN A 83 -11.84 -1.24 -3.20
N ASP A 84 -12.14 -2.41 -3.73
CA ASP A 84 -13.21 -3.25 -3.21
C ASP A 84 -12.88 -3.67 -1.77
N ALA A 85 -13.81 -3.44 -0.85
CA ALA A 85 -13.62 -3.70 0.57
C ALA A 85 -13.55 -5.20 0.90
N ALA A 86 -14.17 -6.05 0.09
CA ALA A 86 -14.22 -7.50 0.30
C ALA A 86 -13.08 -8.23 -0.41
N THR A 87 -12.80 -7.90 -1.67
CA THR A 87 -11.78 -8.62 -2.47
C THR A 87 -10.40 -7.98 -2.40
N GLY A 88 -10.31 -6.69 -2.11
CA GLY A 88 -9.06 -5.93 -2.21
C GLY A 88 -8.68 -5.53 -3.63
N ASP A 89 -9.53 -5.80 -4.64
CA ASP A 89 -9.27 -5.38 -6.01
C ASP A 89 -9.27 -3.86 -6.12
N VAL A 90 -8.26 -3.29 -6.78
CA VAL A 90 -8.30 -1.88 -7.16
C VAL A 90 -9.28 -1.72 -8.31
N LEU A 91 -10.31 -0.90 -8.10
CA LEU A 91 -11.42 -0.70 -9.04
C LEU A 91 -11.15 0.47 -9.99
N MET A 92 -10.70 1.61 -9.45
CA MET A 92 -10.42 2.80 -10.26
C MET A 92 -9.59 3.81 -9.47
N MET A 93 -9.03 4.79 -10.19
CA MET A 93 -8.51 6.03 -9.61
C MET A 93 -9.25 7.21 -10.25
N ALA A 94 -9.63 8.17 -9.42
CA ALA A 94 -10.18 9.45 -9.85
C ALA A 94 -9.68 10.57 -8.94
N TRP A 95 -9.99 11.82 -9.29
CA TRP A 95 -9.59 12.98 -8.49
C TRP A 95 -10.70 13.37 -7.52
N MET A 96 -10.34 13.85 -6.34
CA MET A 96 -11.23 14.49 -5.39
C MET A 96 -10.71 15.89 -5.09
N ASN A 97 -11.59 16.88 -5.10
CA ASN A 97 -11.37 18.15 -4.41
C ASN A 97 -11.95 18.06 -2.99
N GLU A 98 -11.73 19.09 -2.18
CA GLU A 98 -12.22 19.16 -0.80
C GLU A 98 -13.75 18.97 -0.71
N GLU A 99 -14.50 19.57 -1.63
CA GLU A 99 -15.96 19.44 -1.71
C GLU A 99 -16.40 17.98 -1.96
N ALA A 100 -15.77 17.29 -2.92
CA ALA A 100 -16.04 15.88 -3.22
C ALA A 100 -15.73 14.96 -2.02
N TYR A 101 -14.66 15.25 -1.29
CA TYR A 101 -14.30 14.53 -0.07
C TYR A 101 -15.37 14.70 1.02
N HIS A 102 -15.79 15.93 1.30
CA HIS A 102 -16.84 16.18 2.28
C HIS A 102 -18.19 15.58 1.88
N GLU A 103 -18.57 15.65 0.61
CA GLU A 103 -19.80 15.02 0.13
C GLU A 103 -19.72 13.49 0.25
N THR A 104 -18.55 12.90 -0.01
CA THR A 104 -18.32 11.46 0.16
C THR A 104 -18.55 11.02 1.60
N LEU A 105 -18.00 11.75 2.57
CA LEU A 105 -18.23 11.49 3.99
C LEU A 105 -19.69 11.69 4.40
N LYS A 106 -20.34 12.74 3.89
CA LYS A 106 -21.73 13.07 4.21
C LYS A 106 -22.72 12.03 3.68
N THR A 107 -22.48 11.52 2.47
CA THR A 107 -23.41 10.63 1.77
C THR A 107 -23.08 9.15 1.92
N ASN A 108 -21.90 8.81 2.46
CA ASN A 108 -21.34 7.45 2.44
C ASN A 108 -21.30 6.84 1.03
N ARG A 109 -21.11 7.68 0.00
CA ARG A 109 -21.01 7.28 -1.41
C ARG A 109 -19.81 7.95 -2.03
N ALA A 110 -19.09 7.26 -2.90
CA ALA A 110 -17.92 7.86 -3.56
C ALA A 110 -18.36 8.97 -4.53
N VAL A 111 -17.92 10.19 -4.24
CA VAL A 111 -18.09 11.38 -5.08
C VAL A 111 -16.71 11.83 -5.54
N TYR A 112 -16.55 12.04 -6.84
CA TYR A 112 -15.28 12.46 -7.45
C TYR A 112 -15.42 13.85 -8.07
N PHE A 113 -14.30 14.47 -8.40
CA PHE A 113 -14.24 15.69 -9.17
C PHE A 113 -13.79 15.40 -10.61
N SER A 114 -14.61 15.80 -11.58
CA SER A 114 -14.31 15.60 -13.00
C SER A 114 -13.50 16.78 -13.55
N ARG A 115 -12.18 16.64 -13.70
CA ARG A 115 -11.30 17.71 -14.24
C ARG A 115 -11.73 18.24 -15.61
N SER A 116 -12.28 17.41 -16.47
CA SER A 116 -12.77 17.83 -17.80
C SER A 116 -14.10 18.61 -17.75
N ARG A 117 -14.96 18.30 -16.79
CA ARG A 117 -16.31 18.88 -16.66
C ARG A 117 -16.38 19.95 -15.58
N GLN A 118 -15.30 20.15 -14.82
CA GLN A 118 -15.17 21.08 -13.70
C GLN A 118 -16.36 21.01 -12.74
N LYS A 119 -16.79 19.79 -12.41
CA LYS A 119 -17.95 19.53 -11.55
C LYS A 119 -17.79 18.23 -10.77
N LEU A 120 -18.53 18.14 -9.67
CA LEU A 120 -18.70 16.91 -8.91
C LEU A 120 -19.38 15.82 -9.77
N TRP A 121 -18.95 14.60 -9.56
CA TRP A 121 -19.44 13.40 -10.20
C TRP A 121 -19.71 12.33 -9.15
N ARG A 122 -21.00 12.07 -8.90
CA ARG A 122 -21.45 11.00 -8.01
C ARG A 122 -21.37 9.69 -8.78
N LYS A 123 -20.48 8.78 -8.35
CA LYS A 123 -20.26 7.54 -9.10
C LYS A 123 -21.54 6.71 -9.14
N GLY A 124 -21.98 6.36 -10.34
CA GLY A 124 -23.20 5.57 -10.56
C GLY A 124 -24.50 6.38 -10.59
N GLU A 125 -24.47 7.71 -10.58
CA GLU A 125 -25.67 8.56 -10.67
C GLU A 125 -26.46 8.31 -11.97
N GLU A 126 -25.76 8.11 -13.08
CA GLU A 126 -26.39 7.81 -14.38
C GLU A 126 -26.58 6.30 -14.61
N SER A 127 -25.63 5.45 -14.17
CA SER A 127 -25.61 4.03 -14.52
C SER A 127 -26.15 3.08 -13.43
N GLY A 128 -26.45 3.57 -12.23
CA GLY A 128 -26.77 2.74 -11.07
C GLY A 128 -25.57 2.03 -10.41
N ASN A 129 -24.38 2.08 -11.03
CA ASN A 129 -23.17 1.43 -10.51
C ASN A 129 -22.49 2.26 -9.41
N VAL A 130 -23.17 2.35 -8.27
CA VAL A 130 -22.78 3.15 -7.10
C VAL A 130 -21.66 2.49 -6.30
N GLN A 131 -20.81 3.31 -5.68
CA GLN A 131 -19.78 2.86 -4.74
C GLN A 131 -20.14 3.33 -3.34
N GLU A 132 -20.52 2.41 -2.46
CA GLU A 132 -20.80 2.72 -1.06
C GLU A 132 -19.51 2.74 -0.26
N LEU A 133 -19.25 3.83 0.47
CA LEU A 133 -18.06 3.96 1.29
C LEU A 133 -18.16 3.04 2.53
N LYS A 134 -17.08 2.30 2.80
CA LYS A 134 -16.93 1.47 4.00
C LYS A 134 -15.81 1.98 4.91
N ALA A 135 -14.72 2.47 4.33
CA ALA A 135 -13.63 3.13 5.03
C ALA A 135 -12.88 4.07 4.10
N ILE A 136 -12.17 5.03 4.68
CA ILE A 136 -11.27 5.95 3.97
C ILE A 136 -9.94 5.98 4.70
N TYR A 137 -8.86 5.90 3.93
CA TYR A 137 -7.49 6.04 4.41
C TYR A 137 -6.84 7.17 3.61
N PHE A 138 -5.83 7.79 4.21
CA PHE A 138 -4.93 8.71 3.54
C PHE A 138 -3.49 8.21 3.73
N ASP A 139 -2.59 8.59 2.84
CA ASP A 139 -1.18 8.17 2.89
C ASP A 139 -0.33 9.00 3.86
N CYS A 140 0.99 8.74 3.89
CA CYS A 140 1.87 9.24 4.95
C CYS A 140 2.13 10.76 4.90
N ASP A 141 2.00 11.38 3.74
CA ASP A 141 2.07 12.82 3.50
C ASP A 141 0.70 13.44 3.20
N ALA A 142 -0.38 12.65 3.29
CA ALA A 142 -1.77 13.07 3.22
C ALA A 142 -2.17 13.73 1.89
N ASP A 143 -1.55 13.33 0.79
CA ASP A 143 -1.88 13.81 -0.54
C ASP A 143 -2.61 12.77 -1.40
N THR A 144 -2.83 11.55 -0.90
CA THR A 144 -3.55 10.49 -1.61
C THR A 144 -4.60 9.84 -0.71
N LEU A 145 -5.76 9.50 -1.27
CA LEU A 145 -6.84 8.79 -0.60
C LEU A 145 -6.98 7.35 -1.10
N LEU A 146 -7.26 6.43 -0.18
CA LEU A 146 -7.70 5.06 -0.47
C LEU A 146 -9.12 4.86 0.10
N LEU A 147 -10.08 4.70 -0.80
CA LEU A 147 -11.48 4.42 -0.47
C LEU A 147 -11.70 2.91 -0.49
N LYS A 148 -12.10 2.35 0.65
CA LYS A 148 -12.68 0.99 0.69
C LYS A 148 -14.16 1.10 0.37
N VAL A 149 -14.58 0.51 -0.73
CA VAL A 149 -15.96 0.62 -1.23
C VAL A 149 -16.61 -0.73 -1.45
N ASN A 150 -17.93 -0.77 -1.31
CA ASN A 150 -18.76 -1.85 -1.84
C ASN A 150 -19.30 -1.41 -3.21
N GLN A 151 -18.91 -2.11 -4.28
CA GLN A 151 -19.31 -1.78 -5.65
C GLN A 151 -20.67 -2.39 -5.98
N ILE A 152 -21.69 -1.55 -6.06
CA ILE A 152 -23.03 -1.93 -6.52
C ILE A 152 -23.06 -1.96 -8.06
N GLY A 153 -23.81 -2.91 -8.64
CA GLY A 153 -23.94 -3.08 -10.09
C GLY A 153 -22.79 -3.81 -10.78
N GLY A 154 -21.80 -4.29 -10.01
CA GLY A 154 -20.76 -5.20 -10.49
C GLY A 154 -19.63 -4.58 -11.32
N ALA A 155 -19.81 -3.36 -11.85
CA ALA A 155 -18.80 -2.70 -12.68
C ALA A 155 -18.51 -1.24 -12.31
N ALA A 156 -17.25 -0.98 -11.97
CA ALA A 156 -16.76 0.39 -11.76
C ALA A 156 -16.49 1.10 -13.09
N CYS A 157 -16.06 0.36 -14.13
CA CYS A 157 -15.66 0.91 -15.41
C CYS A 157 -16.86 1.18 -16.32
N HIS A 158 -16.82 2.27 -17.09
CA HIS A 158 -17.83 2.58 -18.09
C HIS A 158 -17.75 1.65 -19.33
N GLU A 159 -16.64 0.93 -19.53
CA GLU A 159 -16.48 -0.09 -20.59
C GLU A 159 -17.14 -1.44 -20.23
N GLY A 160 -17.77 -1.54 -19.06
CA GLY A 160 -18.45 -2.75 -18.60
C GLY A 160 -17.64 -3.64 -17.67
N TYR A 161 -16.35 -3.35 -17.45
CA TYR A 161 -15.50 -4.17 -16.57
C TYR A 161 -15.67 -3.84 -15.10
N ARG A 162 -15.41 -4.84 -14.25
CA ARG A 162 -15.37 -4.68 -12.79
C ARG A 162 -14.42 -3.57 -12.35
N SER A 163 -13.20 -3.58 -12.89
CA SER A 163 -12.15 -2.59 -12.63
C SER A 163 -11.79 -1.85 -13.91
N CYS A 164 -11.36 -0.59 -13.80
CA CYS A 164 -10.72 0.16 -14.89
C CYS A 164 -9.34 -0.42 -15.26
N PHE A 165 -8.73 -1.20 -14.37
CA PHE A 165 -7.41 -1.83 -14.56
C PHE A 165 -7.51 -3.22 -15.20
N PHE A 166 -8.34 -3.36 -16.24
CA PHE A 166 -8.56 -4.63 -16.96
C PHE A 166 -7.55 -4.88 -18.09
N ARG A 167 -6.64 -3.94 -18.36
CA ARG A 167 -5.56 -4.09 -19.35
C ARG A 167 -4.26 -4.36 -18.61
N LYS A 168 -3.64 -5.51 -18.86
CA LYS A 168 -2.37 -5.91 -18.23
C LYS A 168 -1.26 -5.95 -19.26
N ILE A 169 -0.10 -5.42 -18.89
CA ILE A 169 1.11 -5.48 -19.72
C ILE A 169 1.96 -6.66 -19.23
N ASP A 170 2.39 -7.53 -20.14
CA ASP A 170 3.37 -8.56 -19.87
C ASP A 170 4.78 -7.93 -19.81
N PRO A 171 5.49 -8.01 -18.67
CA PRO A 171 6.82 -7.40 -18.54
C PRO A 171 7.89 -8.07 -19.42
N ALA A 172 7.69 -9.31 -19.87
CA ALA A 172 8.65 -10.02 -20.71
C ALA A 172 8.53 -9.65 -22.20
N THR A 173 7.31 -9.40 -22.68
CA THR A 173 7.04 -9.16 -24.11
C THR A 173 6.64 -7.72 -24.42
N GLY A 174 6.21 -6.95 -23.42
CA GLY A 174 5.64 -5.61 -23.59
C GLY A 174 4.25 -5.59 -24.22
N GLN A 175 3.67 -6.75 -24.51
CA GLN A 175 2.33 -6.85 -25.09
C GLN A 175 1.27 -6.72 -23.99
N PHE A 176 0.09 -6.18 -24.35
CA PHE A 176 -1.03 -6.11 -23.42
C PHE A 176 -2.08 -7.18 -23.70
N SER A 177 -2.73 -7.65 -22.63
CA SER A 177 -3.90 -8.52 -22.68
C SER A 177 -5.04 -7.92 -21.86
N ILE A 178 -6.26 -8.43 -22.10
CA ILE A 178 -7.45 -8.08 -21.33
C ILE A 178 -7.65 -9.14 -20.25
N GLU A 179 -7.76 -8.70 -18.99
CA GLU A 179 -8.11 -9.55 -17.85
C GLU A 179 -9.52 -9.22 -17.35
N GLY A 180 -10.33 -10.26 -17.13
CA GLY A 180 -11.69 -10.16 -16.63
C GLY A 180 -12.78 -10.15 -17.72
N GLU A 181 -14.00 -10.43 -17.30
CA GLU A 181 -15.18 -10.45 -18.16
C GLU A 181 -15.95 -9.12 -18.09
N ARG A 182 -16.60 -8.74 -19.19
CA ARG A 182 -17.51 -7.58 -19.21
C ARG A 182 -18.80 -7.93 -18.50
N VAL A 183 -19.14 -7.12 -17.49
CA VAL A 183 -20.34 -7.25 -16.66
C VAL A 183 -21.58 -6.64 -17.35
N PHE A 184 -21.39 -5.59 -18.16
CA PHE A 184 -22.48 -4.98 -18.95
C PHE A 184 -21.97 -4.47 -20.31
N ASP A 185 -22.88 -4.28 -21.28
CA ASP A 185 -22.58 -3.62 -22.54
C ASP A 185 -22.79 -2.09 -22.44
N PRO A 186 -21.75 -1.27 -22.65
CA PRO A 186 -21.87 0.19 -22.62
C PRO A 186 -22.92 0.75 -23.60
N ALA A 187 -23.13 0.09 -24.75
CA ALA A 187 -24.08 0.55 -25.77
C ALA A 187 -25.53 0.46 -25.30
N GLU A 188 -25.83 -0.49 -24.40
CA GLU A 188 -27.17 -0.65 -23.83
C GLU A 188 -27.45 0.31 -22.68
N VAL A 189 -26.42 0.64 -21.88
CA VAL A 189 -26.52 1.47 -20.67
C VAL A 189 -26.42 2.97 -20.99
N TYR A 190 -25.52 3.35 -21.89
CA TYR A 190 -25.30 4.74 -22.28
C TYR A 190 -25.89 4.99 -23.66
N LYS A 191 -27.22 4.90 -23.79
CA LYS A 191 -27.94 5.29 -25.01
C LYS A 191 -27.84 6.82 -25.17
N LYS A 192 -26.86 7.29 -25.93
CA LYS A 192 -26.80 8.66 -26.46
C LYS A 192 -26.99 8.62 -27.97
#